data_AF-A0A542S6I7-F1
#
_entry.id   AF-A0A542S6I7-F1
#
_cell.length_a   1.000
_cell.length_b   1.000
_cell.length_c   1.000
_cell.angle_alpha   90.00
_cell.angle_beta   90.00
_cell.angle_gamma   90.00
#
_symmetry.space_group_name_H-M   'P 1'
#
loop_
_entity.id
_entity.type
_entity.pdbx_description
1 polymer ?
#
loop_
_entity_poly.entity_id
_entity_poly.type
_entity_poly.pdbx_seq_one_letter_code
_entity_poly.pdbx_strand_id
1 'polypeptide(L)'
;MTAWTDADKAAAGAGITIRTLDDIASLEDVRRLYERIWRTGATNPPVTADLLRAMAKAGSYVSGAYDGDELVGACFGFFSAPARDALHSHIAGVAPRMAGRHVGLALKLHQRAWTLDQGAGAITWTYDPLIRRNSWFNLGKLAADVTEYLPDFYGPMDDDINRADPTDRVLVRWSLDAPAVVAACAGTPRAVDVEQLRADGAVVALEVSAAGGPILRPAYGRTVLVGVPVDVEGLREQDPALAATWREALREVLGGLLAGGARVREFDRSGWYVVERKEAQ
;
A
#
# COMPACT_ATOMS: atom_id res chain seq x y z
N MET A 1 12.64 19.00 -9.98
CA MET A 1 11.23 18.98 -10.41
C MET A 1 10.37 19.15 -9.18
N THR A 2 9.31 19.96 -9.24
CA THR A 2 8.41 20.13 -8.09
C THR A 2 7.52 18.91 -7.98
N ALA A 3 7.06 18.56 -6.77
CA ALA A 3 6.15 17.42 -6.56
C ALA A 3 4.88 17.52 -7.41
N TRP A 4 4.38 18.73 -7.64
CA TRP A 4 3.28 19.01 -8.56
C TRP A 4 3.60 18.66 -10.02
N THR A 5 4.81 18.90 -10.50
CA THR A 5 5.20 18.49 -11.87
C THR A 5 5.09 16.97 -12.05
N ASP A 6 5.51 16.19 -11.05
CA ASP A 6 5.40 14.73 -11.10
C ASP A 6 3.93 14.29 -11.04
N ALA A 7 3.13 14.92 -10.18
CA ALA A 7 1.70 14.67 -10.07
C ALA A 7 0.94 14.95 -11.36
N ASP A 8 1.18 16.11 -11.99
CA ASP A 8 0.54 16.53 -13.24
C ASP A 8 0.91 15.60 -14.39
N LYS A 9 2.19 15.23 -14.50
CA LYS A 9 2.66 14.24 -15.48
C LYS A 9 1.98 12.88 -15.29
N ALA A 10 1.85 12.41 -14.04
CA ALA A 10 1.20 11.14 -13.75
C ALA A 10 -0.31 11.17 -14.05
N ALA A 11 -1.00 12.27 -13.72
CA ALA A 11 -2.40 12.46 -14.05
C ALA A 11 -2.63 12.52 -15.57
N ALA A 12 -1.81 13.28 -16.29
CA ALA A 12 -1.85 13.36 -17.75
C ALA A 12 -1.58 12.00 -18.42
N GLY A 13 -0.56 11.27 -17.96
CA GLY A 13 -0.23 9.93 -18.47
C GLY A 13 -1.33 8.89 -18.20
N ALA A 14 -2.11 9.07 -17.13
CA ALA A 14 -3.26 8.25 -16.81
C ALA A 14 -4.55 8.71 -17.54
N GLY A 15 -4.53 9.88 -18.19
CA GLY A 15 -5.69 10.49 -18.85
C GLY A 15 -6.79 10.85 -17.87
N ILE A 16 -6.44 11.43 -16.73
CA ILE A 16 -7.39 11.85 -15.68
C ILE A 16 -7.08 13.25 -15.17
N THR A 17 -8.04 13.85 -14.47
CA THR A 17 -7.81 15.03 -13.63
C THR A 17 -7.96 14.66 -12.17
N ILE A 18 -7.18 15.27 -11.28
CA ILE A 18 -7.29 15.05 -9.84
C ILE A 18 -7.51 16.39 -9.17
N ARG A 19 -8.47 16.44 -8.23
CA ARG A 19 -8.77 17.64 -7.46
C ARG A 19 -9.20 17.30 -6.04
N THR A 20 -8.96 18.21 -5.10
CA THR A 20 -9.51 18.11 -3.76
C THR A 20 -11.02 18.32 -3.77
N LEU A 21 -11.73 17.63 -2.87
CA LEU A 21 -13.19 17.65 -2.77
C LEU A 21 -13.63 18.11 -1.37
N ASP A 22 -14.60 19.00 -1.30
CA ASP A 22 -15.12 19.52 -0.03
C ASP A 22 -16.65 19.73 0.01
N ASP A 23 -17.33 19.59 -1.13
CA ASP A 23 -18.78 19.67 -1.23
C ASP A 23 -19.45 18.31 -0.97
N ILE A 24 -20.66 18.33 -0.40
CA ILE A 24 -21.31 17.09 0.02
C ILE A 24 -21.70 16.18 -1.15
N ALA A 25 -21.99 16.74 -2.33
CA ALA A 25 -22.42 15.95 -3.48
C ALA A 25 -21.28 15.10 -4.04
N SER A 26 -20.08 15.67 -4.20
CA SER A 26 -18.90 14.94 -4.66
C SER A 26 -18.39 13.94 -3.62
N LEU A 27 -18.49 14.24 -2.33
CA LEU A 27 -18.14 13.30 -1.25
C LEU A 27 -19.09 12.11 -1.17
N GLU A 28 -20.34 12.33 -1.55
CA GLU A 28 -21.33 11.26 -1.66
C GLU A 28 -21.07 10.37 -2.90
N ASP A 29 -20.51 10.92 -3.98
CA ASP A 29 -19.96 10.11 -5.07
C ASP A 29 -18.75 9.27 -4.64
N VAL A 30 -17.86 9.82 -3.80
CA VAL A 30 -16.73 9.09 -3.22
C VAL A 30 -17.20 7.91 -2.38
N ARG A 31 -18.20 8.12 -1.50
CA ARG A 31 -18.81 7.03 -0.72
C ARG A 31 -19.32 5.92 -1.62
N ARG A 32 -20.13 6.25 -2.63
CA ARG A 32 -20.68 5.28 -3.59
C ARG A 32 -19.59 4.57 -4.40
N LEU A 33 -18.50 5.27 -4.75
CA LEU A 33 -17.36 4.66 -5.43
C LEU A 33 -16.71 3.59 -4.55
N TYR A 34 -16.44 3.89 -3.28
CA TYR A 34 -15.84 2.92 -2.35
C TYR A 34 -16.74 1.72 -2.08
N GLU A 35 -18.06 1.91 -1.95
CA GLU A 35 -19.00 0.78 -1.86
C GLU A 35 -18.90 -0.16 -3.06
N ARG A 36 -18.73 0.37 -4.28
CA ARG A 36 -18.55 -0.47 -5.47
C ARG A 36 -17.20 -1.19 -5.51
N ILE A 37 -16.14 -0.55 -5.02
CA ILE A 37 -14.78 -1.13 -5.02
C ILE A 37 -14.68 -2.26 -3.99
N TRP A 38 -15.14 -2.03 -2.76
CA TRP A 38 -15.06 -3.00 -1.66
C TRP A 38 -16.28 -3.90 -1.51
N ARG A 39 -17.36 -3.62 -2.27
CA ARG A 39 -18.61 -4.40 -2.31
C ARG A 39 -19.27 -4.60 -0.94
N THR A 40 -19.16 -3.62 -0.05
CA THR A 40 -19.66 -3.70 1.34
C THR A 40 -21.17 -3.48 1.49
N GLY A 41 -21.89 -3.25 0.38
CA GLY A 41 -23.32 -2.95 0.40
C GLY A 41 -23.65 -1.58 1.01
N ALA A 42 -24.90 -1.13 0.86
CA ALA A 42 -25.31 0.22 1.26
C ALA A 42 -25.37 0.44 2.79
N THR A 43 -25.38 -0.64 3.58
CA THR A 43 -25.52 -0.60 5.04
C THR A 43 -24.19 -0.60 5.78
N ASN A 44 -23.07 -0.81 5.08
CA ASN A 44 -21.73 -0.84 5.67
C ASN A 44 -20.70 -0.10 4.78
N PRO A 45 -20.89 1.19 4.47
CA PRO A 45 -19.96 1.91 3.62
C PRO A 45 -18.57 2.02 4.29
N PRO A 46 -17.45 1.91 3.54
CA PRO A 46 -16.11 2.01 4.12
C PRO A 46 -15.83 3.36 4.82
N VAL A 47 -16.55 4.41 4.42
CA VAL A 47 -16.55 5.75 5.02
C VAL A 47 -17.85 6.46 4.64
N THR A 48 -18.33 7.39 5.46
CA THR A 48 -19.53 8.19 5.15
C THR A 48 -19.18 9.57 4.60
N ALA A 49 -20.09 10.16 3.81
CA ALA A 49 -19.86 11.47 3.17
C ALA A 49 -19.78 12.61 4.19
N ASP A 50 -20.53 12.55 5.29
CA ASP A 50 -20.49 13.52 6.38
C ASP A 50 -19.16 13.48 7.14
N LEU A 51 -18.57 12.30 7.34
CA LEU A 51 -17.22 12.17 7.90
C LEU A 51 -16.17 12.76 6.97
N LEU A 52 -16.21 12.44 5.66
CA LEU A 52 -15.32 13.06 4.68
C LEU A 52 -15.46 14.58 4.67
N ARG A 53 -16.69 15.10 4.80
CA ARG A 53 -16.98 16.53 4.85
C ARG A 53 -16.34 17.19 6.07
N ALA A 54 -16.44 16.55 7.22
CA ALA A 54 -15.83 17.01 8.47
C ALA A 54 -14.29 17.00 8.36
N MET A 55 -13.71 15.95 7.77
CA MET A 55 -12.27 15.85 7.54
C MET A 55 -11.76 16.94 6.61
N ALA A 56 -12.39 17.13 5.45
CA ALA A 56 -12.04 18.20 4.51
C ALA A 56 -12.14 19.58 5.20
N LYS A 57 -13.20 19.82 5.99
CA LYS A 57 -13.37 21.06 6.76
C LYS A 57 -12.27 21.26 7.82
N ALA A 58 -11.79 20.18 8.42
CA ALA A 58 -10.67 20.20 9.37
C ALA A 58 -9.29 20.37 8.68
N GLY A 59 -9.25 20.52 7.35
CA GLY A 59 -8.02 20.67 6.57
C GLY A 59 -7.31 19.36 6.29
N SER A 60 -8.01 18.23 6.34
CA SER A 60 -7.49 16.92 5.94
C SER A 60 -7.57 16.75 4.42
N TYR A 61 -6.79 15.80 3.89
CA TYR A 61 -6.76 15.51 2.46
C TYR A 61 -7.97 14.69 2.06
N VAL A 62 -8.76 15.17 1.09
CA VAL A 62 -9.80 14.40 0.41
C VAL A 62 -9.75 14.79 -1.07
N SER A 63 -9.58 13.81 -1.96
CA SER A 63 -9.50 14.05 -3.40
C SER A 63 -10.23 12.99 -4.23
N GLY A 64 -10.60 13.40 -5.45
CA GLY A 64 -11.16 12.56 -6.48
C GLY A 64 -10.35 12.63 -7.77
N ALA A 65 -10.23 11.49 -8.44
CA ALA A 65 -9.70 11.34 -9.78
C ALA A 65 -10.86 11.16 -10.76
N TYR A 66 -10.85 11.94 -11.84
CA TYR A 66 -11.93 12.01 -12.83
C TYR A 66 -11.42 11.65 -14.23
N ASP A 67 -12.14 10.78 -14.93
CA ASP A 67 -12.00 10.51 -16.37
C ASP A 67 -13.16 11.20 -17.08
N GLY A 68 -12.89 12.36 -17.69
CA GLY A 68 -13.93 13.31 -18.05
C GLY A 68 -14.69 13.79 -16.81
N ASP A 69 -16.00 13.59 -16.78
CA ASP A 69 -16.87 13.94 -15.64
C ASP A 69 -17.06 12.76 -14.66
N GLU A 70 -16.56 11.56 -14.99
CA GLU A 70 -16.79 10.38 -14.17
C GLU A 70 -15.76 10.25 -13.05
N LEU A 71 -16.20 10.13 -11.80
CA LEU A 71 -15.32 9.83 -10.67
C LEU A 71 -14.84 8.36 -10.73
N VAL A 72 -13.54 8.18 -10.97
CA VAL A 72 -12.93 6.86 -11.21
C VAL A 72 -11.95 6.42 -10.13
N GLY A 73 -11.59 7.31 -9.22
CA GLY A 73 -10.73 7.03 -8.08
C GLY A 73 -10.88 8.10 -7.01
N ALA A 74 -10.53 7.76 -5.77
CA ALA A 74 -10.52 8.72 -4.67
C ALA A 74 -9.44 8.36 -3.66
N CYS A 75 -8.98 9.35 -2.91
CA CYS A 75 -8.04 9.15 -1.83
C CYS A 75 -8.29 10.15 -0.72
N PHE A 76 -8.26 9.69 0.54
CA PHE A 76 -8.33 10.59 1.68
C PHE A 76 -7.40 10.17 2.82
N GLY A 77 -7.07 11.14 3.66
CA GLY A 77 -6.19 10.96 4.80
C GLY A 77 -6.22 12.15 5.74
N PHE A 78 -5.74 11.97 6.96
CA PHE A 78 -5.80 12.95 8.04
C PHE A 78 -4.44 13.09 8.72
N PHE A 79 -4.15 14.27 9.28
CA PHE A 79 -2.88 14.49 9.98
C PHE A 79 -2.82 13.70 11.29
N SER A 80 -1.66 13.12 11.59
CA SER A 80 -1.39 12.49 12.88
C SER A 80 -1.04 13.54 13.94
N ALA A 81 -1.49 13.37 15.18
CA ALA A 81 -1.04 14.19 16.32
C ALA A 81 0.37 13.76 16.80
N PRO A 82 1.11 14.60 17.57
CA PRO A 82 0.81 15.99 17.93
C PRO A 82 1.32 17.03 16.91
N ALA A 83 2.03 16.60 15.88
CA ALA A 83 2.63 17.49 14.87
C ALA A 83 2.08 17.16 13.48
N ARG A 84 1.83 18.20 12.65
CA ARG A 84 1.52 18.04 11.22
C ARG A 84 2.73 17.56 10.40
N ASP A 85 3.62 16.77 11.00
CA ASP A 85 4.82 16.25 10.35
C ASP A 85 4.48 15.12 9.37
N ALA A 86 3.33 14.46 9.57
CA ALA A 86 2.88 13.38 8.71
C ALA A 86 1.35 13.35 8.50
N LEU A 87 0.95 12.90 7.32
CA LEU A 87 -0.43 12.55 6.96
C LEU A 87 -0.62 11.03 7.03
N HIS A 88 -1.63 10.55 7.75
CA HIS A 88 -2.11 9.17 7.59
C HIS A 88 -3.02 9.09 6.36
N SER A 89 -2.61 8.35 5.33
CA SER A 89 -3.42 8.05 4.14
C SER A 89 -4.34 6.87 4.43
N HIS A 90 -5.61 7.12 4.71
CA HIS A 90 -6.52 6.09 5.20
C HIS A 90 -7.05 5.16 4.09
N ILE A 91 -7.65 5.73 3.04
CA ILE A 91 -8.20 4.96 1.91
C ILE A 91 -7.74 5.59 0.60
N ALA A 92 -7.28 4.74 -0.32
CA ALA A 92 -7.07 5.07 -1.72
C ALA A 92 -7.71 3.96 -2.56
N GLY A 93 -8.71 4.32 -3.35
CA GLY A 93 -9.48 3.37 -4.15
C GLY A 93 -9.54 3.81 -5.61
N VAL A 94 -9.44 2.86 -6.52
CA VAL A 94 -9.55 3.09 -7.96
C VAL A 94 -10.53 2.07 -8.53
N ALA A 95 -11.42 2.53 -9.41
CA ALA A 95 -12.38 1.65 -10.08
C ALA A 95 -11.65 0.54 -10.87
N PRO A 96 -12.04 -0.73 -10.77
CA PRO A 96 -11.34 -1.85 -11.41
C PRO A 96 -11.13 -1.69 -12.92
N ARG A 97 -12.07 -1.07 -13.64
CA ARG A 97 -11.95 -0.81 -15.09
C ARG A 97 -10.78 0.12 -15.46
N MET A 98 -10.22 0.84 -14.50
CA MET A 98 -9.05 1.71 -14.68
C MET A 98 -7.73 0.99 -14.39
N ALA A 99 -7.77 -0.33 -14.12
CA ALA A 99 -6.58 -1.13 -13.91
C ALA A 99 -5.60 -0.97 -15.08
N GLY A 100 -4.30 -0.90 -14.78
CA GLY A 100 -3.26 -0.69 -15.78
C GLY A 100 -3.05 0.77 -16.22
N ARG A 101 -3.99 1.70 -15.99
CA ARG A 101 -3.83 3.13 -16.35
C ARG A 101 -3.03 3.96 -15.34
N HIS A 102 -2.47 3.33 -14.30
CA HIS A 102 -1.67 4.01 -13.26
C HIS A 102 -2.39 5.12 -12.46
N VAL A 103 -3.73 5.13 -12.42
CA VAL A 103 -4.52 6.11 -11.64
C VAL A 103 -4.13 6.12 -10.16
N GLY A 104 -3.88 4.96 -9.56
CA GLY A 104 -3.44 4.87 -8.15
C GLY A 104 -2.09 5.55 -7.90
N LEU A 105 -1.17 5.50 -8.87
CA LEU A 105 0.10 6.24 -8.79
C LEU A 105 -0.16 7.74 -8.85
N ALA A 106 -0.97 8.20 -9.81
CA ALA A 106 -1.32 9.61 -9.94
C ALA A 106 -1.99 10.17 -8.67
N LEU A 107 -2.92 9.42 -8.06
CA LEU A 107 -3.54 9.79 -6.77
C LEU A 107 -2.52 9.96 -5.65
N LYS A 108 -1.53 9.05 -5.55
CA LYS A 108 -0.49 9.14 -4.51
C LYS A 108 0.49 10.27 -4.78
N LEU A 109 0.84 10.55 -6.03
CA LEU A 109 1.71 11.69 -6.36
C LEU A 109 1.02 13.03 -6.11
N HIS A 110 -0.28 13.13 -6.43
CA HIS A 110 -1.09 14.29 -6.03
C HIS A 110 -1.16 14.43 -4.50
N GLN A 111 -1.38 13.33 -3.77
CA GLN A 111 -1.35 13.33 -2.31
C GLN A 111 0.00 13.82 -1.77
N ARG A 112 1.12 13.34 -2.34
CA ARG A 112 2.47 13.81 -1.98
C ARG A 112 2.64 15.31 -2.20
N ALA A 113 2.27 15.82 -3.38
CA ALA A 113 2.42 17.23 -3.70
C ALA A 113 1.60 18.11 -2.76
N TRP A 114 0.33 17.75 -2.55
CA TRP A 114 -0.54 18.44 -1.60
C TRP A 114 0.00 18.39 -0.16
N THR A 115 0.48 17.23 0.31
CA THR A 115 0.99 17.06 1.67
C THR A 115 2.24 17.90 1.92
N LEU A 116 3.15 18.00 0.95
CA LEU A 116 4.32 18.87 1.02
C LEU A 116 3.93 20.35 1.12
N ASP A 117 2.92 20.79 0.36
CA ASP A 117 2.39 22.16 0.46
C ASP A 117 1.77 22.48 1.82
N GLN A 118 1.29 21.45 2.54
CA GLN A 118 0.80 21.60 3.93
C GLN A 118 1.93 21.60 4.97
N GLY A 119 3.20 21.51 4.56
CA GLY A 119 4.36 21.51 5.44
C GLY A 119 4.69 20.15 6.07
N ALA A 120 4.06 19.06 5.63
CA ALA A 120 4.29 17.73 6.15
C ALA A 120 5.31 16.96 5.30
N GLY A 121 6.33 16.39 5.94
CA GLY A 121 7.42 15.69 5.26
C GLY A 121 7.18 14.19 5.02
N ALA A 122 6.07 13.64 5.50
CA ALA A 122 5.77 12.21 5.37
C ALA A 122 4.29 11.88 5.19
N ILE A 123 4.04 10.72 4.59
CA ILE A 123 2.72 10.07 4.59
C ILE A 123 2.87 8.66 5.17
N THR A 124 1.97 8.22 6.04
CA THR A 124 1.92 6.85 6.57
C THR A 124 0.63 6.14 6.19
N TRP A 125 0.67 4.83 6.00
CA TRP A 125 -0.52 4.00 5.81
C TRP A 125 -0.18 2.54 6.06
N THR A 126 -1.22 1.72 6.18
CA THR A 126 -1.10 0.28 6.28
C THR A 126 -1.49 -0.36 4.95
N TYR A 127 -0.92 -1.52 4.63
CA TYR A 127 -1.41 -2.36 3.56
C TYR A 127 -1.24 -3.85 3.92
N ASP A 128 -1.98 -4.71 3.24
CA ASP A 128 -1.85 -6.17 3.42
C ASP A 128 -0.57 -6.70 2.77
N PRO A 129 0.39 -7.25 3.54
CA PRO A 129 1.67 -7.68 3.00
C PRO A 129 1.58 -8.93 2.11
N LEU A 130 0.48 -9.69 2.11
CA LEU A 130 0.30 -10.81 1.18
C LEU A 130 -0.14 -10.36 -0.22
N ILE A 131 -0.71 -9.16 -0.35
CA ILE A 131 -1.15 -8.65 -1.66
C ILE A 131 0.09 -8.17 -2.43
N ARG A 132 0.69 -9.08 -3.20
CA ARG A 132 1.92 -8.87 -3.98
C ARG A 132 1.94 -7.56 -4.77
N ARG A 133 0.84 -7.23 -5.46
CA ARG A 133 0.75 -5.98 -6.24
C ARG A 133 0.82 -4.73 -5.37
N ASN A 134 0.28 -4.78 -4.15
CA ASN A 134 0.35 -3.69 -3.20
C ASN A 134 1.77 -3.58 -2.63
N SER A 135 2.43 -4.70 -2.34
CA SER A 135 3.82 -4.70 -1.89
C SER A 135 4.75 -4.06 -2.91
N TRP A 136 4.63 -4.45 -4.20
CA TRP A 136 5.38 -3.82 -5.29
C TRP A 136 5.03 -2.34 -5.48
N PHE A 137 3.75 -1.98 -5.41
CA PHE A 137 3.32 -0.59 -5.53
C PHE A 137 3.92 0.29 -4.43
N ASN A 138 3.83 -0.15 -3.17
CA ASN A 138 4.28 0.64 -2.02
C ASN A 138 5.81 0.72 -1.92
N LEU A 139 6.52 -0.39 -2.12
CA LEU A 139 7.97 -0.45 -1.87
C LEU A 139 8.78 -0.20 -3.14
N GLY A 140 8.34 -0.71 -4.29
CA GLY A 140 9.03 -0.54 -5.56
C GLY A 140 8.70 0.80 -6.22
N LYS A 141 7.40 1.06 -6.47
CA LYS A 141 6.95 2.25 -7.21
C LYS A 141 6.95 3.53 -6.39
N LEU A 142 6.59 3.45 -5.12
CA LEU A 142 6.57 4.63 -4.24
C LEU A 142 7.85 4.76 -3.41
N ALA A 143 8.67 3.71 -3.29
CA ALA A 143 9.85 3.71 -2.43
C ALA A 143 9.52 4.03 -0.95
N ALA A 144 8.33 3.63 -0.48
CA ALA A 144 7.96 3.72 0.92
C ALA A 144 8.66 2.64 1.74
N ASP A 145 9.02 2.96 2.98
CA ASP A 145 9.74 2.06 3.87
C ASP A 145 8.78 1.40 4.86
N VAL A 146 8.91 0.08 5.06
CA VAL A 146 8.15 -0.65 6.10
C VAL A 146 8.70 -0.29 7.46
N THR A 147 7.82 0.09 8.38
CA THR A 147 8.19 0.46 9.74
C THR A 147 7.78 -0.58 10.76
N GLU A 148 6.66 -1.27 10.55
CA GLU A 148 6.09 -2.20 11.54
C GLU A 148 5.22 -3.26 10.87
N TYR A 149 5.15 -4.45 11.48
CA TYR A 149 4.16 -5.48 11.18
C TYR A 149 3.10 -5.48 12.29
N LEU A 150 1.84 -5.41 11.90
CA LEU A 150 0.68 -5.26 12.77
C LEU A 150 -0.25 -6.47 12.59
N PRO A 151 -0.21 -7.46 13.49
CA PRO A 151 -1.10 -8.62 13.43
C PRO A 151 -2.57 -8.21 13.68
N ASP A 152 -3.47 -8.72 12.83
CA ASP A 152 -4.93 -8.57 12.92
C ASP A 152 -5.41 -7.14 13.28
N PHE A 153 -4.83 -6.14 12.60
CA PHE A 153 -4.86 -4.75 13.03
C PHE A 153 -6.26 -4.13 13.05
N TYR A 154 -7.11 -4.53 12.11
CA TYR A 154 -8.49 -4.03 11.98
C TYR A 154 -9.53 -5.01 12.54
N GLY A 155 -9.12 -6.19 13.02
CA GLY A 155 -10.03 -7.28 13.38
C GLY A 155 -10.86 -7.78 12.19
N PRO A 156 -12.05 -8.34 12.44
CA PRO A 156 -12.96 -8.80 11.37
C PRO A 156 -13.43 -7.64 10.48
N MET A 157 -13.27 -7.77 9.17
CA MET A 157 -13.77 -6.83 8.17
C MET A 157 -14.79 -7.52 7.25
N ASP A 158 -16.03 -7.01 7.25
CA ASP A 158 -17.11 -7.53 6.40
C ASP A 158 -17.04 -6.91 4.99
N ASP A 159 -16.02 -7.32 4.23
CA ASP A 159 -15.82 -6.94 2.83
C ASP A 159 -15.30 -8.11 1.97
N ASP A 160 -15.50 -8.01 0.65
CA ASP A 160 -15.16 -9.08 -0.31
C ASP A 160 -13.65 -9.30 -0.49
N ILE A 161 -12.82 -8.34 -0.08
CA ILE A 161 -11.37 -8.34 -0.31
C ILE A 161 -10.65 -9.06 0.84
N ASN A 162 -11.04 -8.78 2.07
CA ASN A 162 -10.47 -9.35 3.28
C ASN A 162 -11.16 -10.66 3.67
N ARG A 163 -12.48 -10.79 3.43
CA ARG A 163 -13.29 -11.95 3.83
C ARG A 163 -13.01 -12.32 5.31
N ALA A 164 -12.86 -13.60 5.62
CA ALA A 164 -12.60 -14.09 6.98
C ALA A 164 -11.09 -14.14 7.35
N ASP A 165 -10.19 -13.68 6.49
CA ASP A 165 -8.74 -13.70 6.73
C ASP A 165 -8.35 -12.61 7.75
N PRO A 166 -7.52 -12.91 8.78
CA PRO A 166 -7.03 -11.91 9.72
C PRO A 166 -6.40 -10.69 9.03
N THR A 167 -6.63 -9.51 9.59
CA THR A 167 -6.25 -8.24 8.95
C THR A 167 -4.83 -7.82 9.28
N ASP A 168 -3.87 -8.71 9.03
CA ASP A 168 -2.47 -8.35 9.18
C ASP A 168 -2.12 -7.22 8.21
N ARG A 169 -1.37 -6.26 8.74
CA ARG A 169 -0.91 -5.09 8.00
C ARG A 169 0.56 -4.89 8.21
N VAL A 170 1.22 -4.32 7.21
CA VAL A 170 2.49 -3.62 7.43
C VAL A 170 2.23 -2.12 7.39
N LEU A 171 2.72 -1.42 8.41
CA LEU A 171 2.75 0.03 8.43
C LEU A 171 3.94 0.48 7.57
N VAL A 172 3.70 1.43 6.68
CA VAL A 172 4.75 2.09 5.91
C VAL A 172 4.82 3.57 6.21
N ARG A 173 6.03 4.11 6.08
CA ARG A 173 6.29 5.55 6.05
C ARG A 173 6.89 5.92 4.71
N TRP A 174 6.28 6.91 4.07
CA TRP A 174 6.74 7.51 2.83
C TRP A 174 7.31 8.88 3.12
N SER A 175 8.64 8.95 3.22
CA SER A 175 9.38 10.18 3.47
C SER A 175 9.50 10.97 2.16
N LEU A 176 8.71 12.03 2.02
CA LEU A 176 8.35 12.60 0.71
C LEU A 176 9.52 13.25 -0.05
N ASP A 177 10.53 13.72 0.68
CA ASP A 177 11.73 14.36 0.12
C ASP A 177 12.97 13.43 0.13
N ALA A 178 12.82 12.17 0.55
CA ALA A 178 13.93 11.23 0.50
C ALA A 178 14.39 11.03 -0.96
N PRO A 179 15.70 10.99 -1.24
CA PRO A 179 16.21 10.88 -2.62
C PRO A 179 15.63 9.71 -3.42
N ALA A 180 15.45 8.56 -2.78
CA ALA A 180 14.85 7.38 -3.42
C ALA A 180 13.36 7.59 -3.77
N VAL A 181 12.61 8.31 -2.94
CA VAL A 181 11.20 8.66 -3.20
C VAL A 181 11.09 9.65 -4.35
N VAL A 182 11.94 10.68 -4.36
CA VAL A 182 11.99 11.66 -5.45
C VAL A 182 12.32 10.97 -6.78
N ALA A 183 13.32 10.09 -6.80
CA ALA A 183 13.68 9.32 -7.99
C ALA A 183 12.52 8.42 -8.46
N ALA A 184 11.87 7.71 -7.55
CA ALA A 184 10.73 6.85 -7.86
C ALA A 184 9.54 7.64 -8.45
N CYS A 185 9.21 8.80 -7.85
CA CYS A 185 8.15 9.68 -8.36
C CYS A 185 8.48 10.26 -9.74
N ALA A 186 9.77 10.49 -10.02
CA ALA A 186 10.25 10.96 -11.32
C ALA A 186 10.31 9.86 -12.39
N GLY A 187 9.91 8.62 -12.07
CA GLY A 187 9.85 7.49 -13.03
C GLY A 187 10.99 6.48 -12.91
N THR A 188 11.84 6.59 -11.89
CA THR A 188 12.96 5.67 -11.64
C THR A 188 12.69 4.86 -10.36
N PRO A 189 11.85 3.81 -10.40
CA PRO A 189 11.47 3.03 -9.23
C PRO A 189 12.67 2.30 -8.61
N ARG A 190 12.53 1.89 -7.33
CA ARG A 190 13.48 0.94 -6.74
C ARG A 190 13.38 -0.39 -7.48
N ALA A 191 14.53 -0.93 -7.85
CA ALA A 191 14.63 -2.20 -8.54
C ALA A 191 15.71 -3.03 -7.85
N VAL A 192 15.33 -4.25 -7.48
CA VAL A 192 16.21 -5.27 -6.93
C VAL A 192 16.15 -6.49 -7.82
N ASP A 193 17.30 -7.09 -8.07
CA ASP A 193 17.42 -8.36 -8.75
C ASP A 193 17.59 -9.46 -7.70
N VAL A 194 16.54 -10.25 -7.48
CA VAL A 194 16.55 -11.35 -6.51
C VAL A 194 17.47 -12.48 -6.92
N GLU A 195 17.66 -12.73 -8.22
CA GLU A 195 18.57 -13.78 -8.69
C GLU A 195 20.02 -13.37 -8.43
N GLN A 196 20.35 -12.10 -8.65
CA GLN A 196 21.65 -11.58 -8.24
C GLN A 196 21.84 -11.66 -6.72
N LEU A 197 20.84 -11.29 -5.92
CA LEU A 197 20.94 -11.41 -4.46
C LEU A 197 21.16 -12.86 -4.01
N ARG A 198 20.53 -13.83 -4.66
CA ARG A 198 20.76 -15.26 -4.39
C ARG A 198 22.18 -15.68 -4.75
N ALA A 199 22.69 -15.23 -5.90
CA ALA A 199 24.07 -15.46 -6.29
C ALA A 199 25.06 -14.86 -5.27
N ASP A 200 24.70 -13.73 -4.66
CA ASP A 200 25.47 -13.05 -3.60
C ASP A 200 25.24 -13.66 -2.20
N GLY A 201 24.51 -14.77 -2.08
CA GLY A 201 24.34 -15.53 -0.84
C GLY A 201 23.12 -15.15 0.00
N ALA A 202 22.11 -14.46 -0.56
CA ALA A 202 20.84 -14.26 0.13
C ALA A 202 20.16 -15.59 0.42
N VAL A 203 19.61 -15.73 1.63
CA VAL A 203 18.94 -16.94 2.10
C VAL A 203 17.43 -16.80 2.02
N VAL A 204 16.72 -17.89 1.71
CA VAL A 204 15.25 -17.90 1.65
C VAL A 204 14.71 -18.35 3.00
N ALA A 205 13.82 -17.57 3.62
CA ALA A 205 13.13 -17.93 4.88
C ALA A 205 11.69 -18.41 4.67
N LEU A 206 11.04 -17.92 3.62
CA LEU A 206 9.69 -18.33 3.23
C LEU A 206 9.64 -18.49 1.72
N GLU A 207 9.29 -19.68 1.26
CA GLU A 207 9.28 -20.05 -0.17
C GLU A 207 7.85 -20.42 -0.60
N VAL A 208 7.53 -20.18 -1.88
CA VAL A 208 6.29 -20.67 -2.50
C VAL A 208 6.57 -22.07 -3.06
N SER A 209 5.88 -23.09 -2.55
CA SER A 209 5.98 -24.47 -3.05
C SER A 209 5.43 -24.63 -4.47
N ALA A 210 5.74 -25.75 -5.12
CA ALA A 210 5.13 -26.12 -6.40
C ALA A 210 3.60 -26.26 -6.34
N ALA A 211 3.04 -26.57 -5.16
CA ALA A 211 1.60 -26.63 -4.92
C ALA A 211 0.98 -25.28 -4.52
N GLY A 212 1.78 -24.20 -4.49
CA GLY A 212 1.33 -22.84 -4.17
C GLY A 212 1.26 -22.51 -2.67
N GLY A 213 1.52 -23.47 -1.77
CA GLY A 213 1.57 -23.24 -0.32
C GLY A 213 2.93 -22.76 0.21
N PRO A 214 2.98 -22.19 1.42
CA PRO A 214 4.21 -21.69 2.04
C PRO A 214 5.13 -22.83 2.52
N ILE A 215 6.44 -22.66 2.32
CA ILE A 215 7.48 -23.50 2.93
C ILE A 215 8.39 -22.60 3.77
N LEU A 216 8.38 -22.82 5.09
CA LEU A 216 9.31 -22.15 6.01
C LEU A 216 10.67 -22.85 5.94
N ARG A 217 11.73 -22.04 5.91
CA ARG A 217 13.12 -22.51 5.87
C ARG A 217 13.90 -21.85 7.01
N PRO A 218 14.70 -22.61 7.78
CA PRO A 218 15.68 -22.00 8.67
C PRO A 218 16.65 -21.16 7.83
N ALA A 219 16.64 -19.85 8.05
CA ALA A 219 17.45 -18.90 7.29
C ALA A 219 18.36 -18.12 8.23
N TYR A 220 19.66 -18.28 8.06
CA TYR A 220 20.70 -17.59 8.82
C TYR A 220 21.63 -16.87 7.84
N GLY A 221 21.29 -15.62 7.53
CA GLY A 221 22.05 -14.78 6.62
C GLY A 221 21.70 -13.31 6.82
N ARG A 222 22.58 -12.43 6.33
CA ARG A 222 22.38 -10.96 6.42
C ARG A 222 21.18 -10.52 5.58
N THR A 223 21.09 -11.01 4.34
CA THR A 223 19.98 -10.76 3.42
C THR A 223 19.07 -11.98 3.40
N VAL A 224 17.80 -11.76 3.71
CA VAL A 224 16.77 -12.79 3.82
C VAL A 224 15.64 -12.49 2.82
N LEU A 225 15.26 -13.49 2.05
CA LEU A 225 14.16 -13.43 1.09
C LEU A 225 12.91 -14.07 1.70
N VAL A 226 11.79 -13.34 1.63
CA VAL A 226 10.48 -13.80 2.12
C VAL A 226 9.48 -13.73 0.99
N GLY A 227 9.07 -14.89 0.48
CA GLY A 227 8.11 -15.02 -0.61
C GLY A 227 6.68 -14.78 -0.16
N VAL A 228 5.85 -14.30 -1.08
CA VAL A 228 4.39 -14.19 -0.94
C VAL A 228 3.68 -14.93 -2.08
N PRO A 229 2.42 -15.38 -1.90
CA PRO A 229 1.69 -16.04 -2.97
C PRO A 229 1.53 -15.14 -4.21
N VAL A 230 1.24 -15.76 -5.35
CA VAL A 230 1.00 -15.04 -6.62
C VAL A 230 -0.26 -14.18 -6.50
N ASP A 231 -1.31 -14.76 -5.94
CA ASP A 231 -2.62 -14.14 -5.80
C ASP A 231 -3.31 -14.60 -4.50
N VAL A 232 -3.08 -13.88 -3.41
CA VAL A 232 -3.76 -14.17 -2.13
C VAL A 232 -5.26 -13.91 -2.21
N GLU A 233 -5.70 -12.99 -3.07
CA GLU A 233 -7.10 -12.60 -3.17
C GLU A 233 -7.91 -13.73 -3.81
N GLY A 234 -7.39 -14.32 -4.89
CA GLY A 234 -7.94 -15.54 -5.48
C GLY A 234 -7.92 -16.72 -4.49
N LEU A 235 -6.84 -16.88 -3.70
CA LEU A 235 -6.77 -17.94 -2.68
C LEU A 235 -7.85 -17.79 -1.61
N ARG A 236 -8.14 -16.57 -1.14
CA ARG A 236 -9.22 -16.34 -0.15
C ARG A 236 -10.59 -16.80 -0.63
N GLU A 237 -10.82 -16.80 -1.93
CA GLU A 237 -12.08 -17.25 -2.52
C GLU A 237 -12.09 -18.75 -2.80
N GLN A 238 -10.98 -19.29 -3.32
CA GLN A 238 -10.91 -20.67 -3.83
C GLN A 238 -10.46 -21.68 -2.76
N ASP A 239 -9.55 -21.29 -1.88
CA ASP A 239 -8.98 -22.12 -0.81
C ASP A 239 -8.67 -21.26 0.43
N PRO A 240 -9.68 -20.92 1.24
CA PRO A 240 -9.51 -20.10 2.44
C PRO A 240 -8.53 -20.70 3.46
N ALA A 241 -8.42 -22.04 3.52
CA ALA A 241 -7.50 -22.72 4.43
C ALA A 241 -6.04 -22.50 4.03
N LEU A 242 -5.75 -22.55 2.73
CA LEU A 242 -4.42 -22.22 2.21
C LEU A 242 -4.09 -20.72 2.39
N ALA A 243 -5.07 -19.83 2.20
CA ALA A 243 -4.90 -18.40 2.47
C ALA A 243 -4.54 -18.14 3.95
N ALA A 244 -5.23 -18.81 4.89
CA ALA A 244 -4.93 -18.72 6.32
C ALA A 244 -3.53 -19.26 6.65
N THR A 245 -3.14 -20.38 6.03
CA THR A 245 -1.78 -20.94 6.20
C THR A 245 -0.71 -19.95 5.73
N TRP A 246 -0.94 -19.25 4.61
CA TRP A 246 -0.07 -18.18 4.14
C TRP A 246 0.01 -16.99 5.11
N ARG A 247 -1.13 -16.61 5.70
CA ARG A 247 -1.20 -15.54 6.71
C ARG A 247 -0.35 -15.86 7.92
N GLU A 248 -0.51 -17.05 8.47
CA GLU A 248 0.27 -17.50 9.63
C GLU A 248 1.77 -17.58 9.31
N ALA A 249 2.13 -18.19 8.18
CA ALA A 249 3.53 -18.32 7.75
C ALA A 249 4.20 -16.95 7.54
N LEU A 250 3.53 -16.01 6.89
CA LEU A 250 4.08 -14.66 6.69
C LEU A 250 4.20 -13.90 8.01
N ARG A 251 3.21 -14.01 8.90
CA ARG A 251 3.24 -13.40 10.24
C ARG A 251 4.43 -13.90 11.04
N GLU A 252 4.66 -15.21 11.06
CA GLU A 252 5.79 -15.83 11.75
C GLU A 252 7.12 -15.31 11.17
N VAL A 253 7.29 -15.37 9.85
CA VAL A 253 8.58 -15.07 9.22
C VAL A 253 8.83 -13.56 9.11
N LEU A 254 7.98 -12.80 8.42
CA LEU A 254 8.18 -11.37 8.21
C LEU A 254 7.98 -10.57 9.50
N GLY A 255 6.94 -10.89 10.26
CA GLY A 255 6.68 -10.28 11.56
C GLY A 255 7.80 -10.58 12.55
N GLY A 256 8.26 -11.83 12.64
CA GLY A 256 9.38 -12.23 13.48
C GLY A 256 10.70 -11.53 13.12
N LEU A 257 11.02 -11.41 11.82
CA LEU A 257 12.20 -10.68 11.36
C LEU A 257 12.15 -9.20 11.76
N LEU A 258 11.01 -8.54 11.56
CA LEU A 258 10.82 -7.13 11.91
C LEU A 258 10.88 -6.90 13.43
N ALA A 259 10.25 -7.77 14.22
CA ALA A 259 10.34 -7.74 15.68
C ALA A 259 11.79 -7.95 16.18
N GLY A 260 12.58 -8.76 15.46
CA GLY A 260 14.01 -8.94 15.69
C GLY A 260 14.89 -7.76 15.22
N GLY A 261 14.29 -6.65 14.76
CA GLY A 261 15.00 -5.44 14.33
C GLY A 261 15.56 -5.49 12.91
N ALA A 262 15.19 -6.50 12.12
CA ALA A 262 15.47 -6.51 10.68
C ALA A 262 14.67 -5.40 9.97
N ARG A 263 15.07 -5.07 8.74
CA ARG A 263 14.42 -4.03 7.94
C ARG A 263 14.08 -4.57 6.55
N VAL A 264 12.85 -4.35 6.10
CA VAL A 264 12.53 -4.54 4.68
C VAL A 264 13.21 -3.44 3.88
N ARG A 265 14.03 -3.81 2.91
CA ARG A 265 14.71 -2.88 2.01
C ARG A 265 13.86 -2.57 0.80
N GLU A 266 13.39 -3.63 0.15
CA GLU A 266 12.71 -3.57 -1.14
C GLU A 266 11.72 -4.73 -1.28
N PHE A 267 10.92 -4.67 -2.33
CA PHE A 267 10.08 -5.75 -2.78
C PHE A 267 10.35 -6.00 -4.26
N ASP A 268 10.69 -7.23 -4.61
CA ASP A 268 10.85 -7.62 -5.99
C ASP A 268 9.50 -7.95 -6.65
N ARG A 269 9.37 -7.60 -7.92
CA ARG A 269 8.13 -7.76 -8.68
C ARG A 269 7.73 -9.24 -8.82
N SER A 270 8.66 -10.19 -8.73
CA SER A 270 8.35 -11.63 -8.76
C SER A 270 7.78 -12.17 -7.45
N GLY A 271 7.68 -11.35 -6.40
CA GLY A 271 6.96 -11.67 -5.17
C GLY A 271 7.82 -11.92 -3.95
N TRP A 272 8.93 -11.19 -3.80
CA TRP A 272 9.86 -11.37 -2.68
C TRP A 272 10.05 -10.07 -1.92
N TYR A 273 9.82 -10.11 -0.61
CA TYR A 273 10.40 -9.13 0.29
C TYR A 273 11.90 -9.40 0.45
N VAL A 274 12.70 -8.35 0.31
CA VAL A 274 14.13 -8.37 0.61
C VAL A 274 14.33 -7.75 1.99
N VAL A 275 14.75 -8.56 2.95
CA VAL A 275 14.88 -8.17 4.35
C VAL A 275 16.35 -8.22 4.75
N GLU A 276 16.87 -7.14 5.34
CA GLU A 276 18.21 -7.09 5.90
C GLU A 276 18.14 -7.21 7.42
N ARG A 277 18.82 -8.21 7.97
CA ARG A 277 19.06 -8.30 9.42
C ARG A 277 20.12 -7.29 9.82
N LYS A 278 19.99 -6.73 11.03
CA LYS A 278 21.11 -6.03 11.67
C LYS A 278 22.27 -7.01 11.84
N GLU A 279 23.49 -6.55 11.60
CA GLU A 279 24.68 -7.28 12.06
C GLU A 279 24.60 -7.39 13.59
N ALA A 280 24.88 -8.58 14.12
CA ALA A 280 25.07 -8.74 15.55
C ALA A 280 26.26 -7.87 15.95
N GLN A 281 26.02 -6.92 16.84
CA GLN A 281 27.04 -6.03 17.38
C GLN A 281 27.85 -6.74 18.46
#